data_AF-A0A0F8A5N5-F1
#
_entry.id   AF-A0A0F8A5N5-F1
#
_cell.length_a   1.000
_cell.length_b   1.000
_cell.length_c   1.000
_cell.angle_alpha   90.00
_cell.angle_beta   90.00
_cell.angle_gamma   90.00
#
_symmetry.space_group_name_H-M   'P 1'
#
loop_
_entity.id
_entity.type
_entity.pdbx_description
1 polymer ?
#
loop_
_entity_poly.entity_id
_entity_poly.type
_entity_poly.pdbx_seq_one_letter_code
_entity_poly.pdbx_strand_id
1 'polypeptide(L)'
;MTGTQPGLASIHGQPSMASQMNTGPSGIFGKTDGVAPAGIPQSQSCGSILGIISPSSSHGADGYRGNGYPFSPASSRSGNFTEPRSYAPRASALSTMGNEPPPKFDPNGLLASRQAEPVAPAQLQPVPETLAMIHATTGQEATAWNPEPPSGTALVSQGPQTVRSRELQKLTNTPTGLPLLETAMSQDNFPFIEAPRMAQAVNHGVVKLRNIPFSTKRAEVIAFLGRNSKILNDADEPVHIIMERVTSKTMDAYVEFVSLEEAMKAVDRHHHNIQLGRVGRLGDRPVDVELSSQASLMKDLFPLARGLIWDGVTPQFKPFNPEFAWENFRGFISEEEMVMLIKHVEVPHRSPYSKDCPQRPYECLISTLKKFPWYATDSITISQRHAVYIATERLLQVLAEKIGRGTDPMNLTPQLQARLTNTAMACPGFTPLMKDNLAWMLNVSEMEQRFYGQPLFAHAWRHQYSLAPKPGMPLDVIEWYISAIREQTHRDLLSRPHASRTELQEKGRQTDMHWGYFWAEVGHGFGPHFDQMTLAQAAQAEFSAVERILSRALPQA
;
A
#
# COMPACT_ATOMS: atom_id res chain seq x y z
N MET A 1 -14.63 -32.95 49.00
CA MET A 1 -15.64 -33.88 49.55
C MET A 1 -16.62 -34.18 48.42
N THR A 2 -16.30 -35.12 47.53
CA THR A 2 -16.58 -36.58 47.56
C THR A 2 -18.04 -36.95 47.26
N GLY A 3 -18.23 -37.58 46.09
CA GLY A 3 -19.32 -38.53 45.74
C GLY A 3 -20.67 -37.89 45.34
N THR A 4 -21.45 -38.41 44.38
CA THR A 4 -21.49 -39.77 43.80
C THR A 4 -22.41 -39.76 42.57
N GLN A 5 -22.00 -40.42 41.48
CA GLN A 5 -22.88 -40.98 40.42
C GLN A 5 -23.40 -42.37 40.87
N PRO A 6 -24.50 -42.93 40.29
CA PRO A 6 -24.46 -43.74 39.04
C PRO A 6 -25.70 -43.48 38.13
N GLY A 7 -25.84 -43.85 36.85
CA GLY A 7 -25.23 -44.85 35.99
C GLY A 7 -26.34 -45.66 35.32
N LEU A 8 -26.48 -45.61 33.98
CA LEU A 8 -27.23 -46.61 33.18
C LEU A 8 -26.77 -46.62 31.71
N ALA A 9 -26.35 -47.83 31.30
CA ALA A 9 -25.91 -48.36 30.00
C ALA A 9 -27.10 -48.66 29.05
N SER A 10 -27.03 -49.00 27.74
CA SER A 10 -26.04 -49.07 26.65
C SER A 10 -26.75 -49.65 25.38
N ILE A 11 -26.04 -49.73 24.23
CA ILE A 11 -26.23 -50.65 23.05
C ILE A 11 -27.27 -50.22 21.98
N HIS A 12 -27.13 -50.24 20.62
CA HIS A 12 -26.27 -50.75 19.52
C HIS A 12 -26.46 -49.78 18.30
N GLY A 13 -25.72 -49.72 17.19
CA GLY A 13 -24.68 -50.54 16.54
C GLY A 13 -24.29 -49.92 15.17
N GLN A 14 -23.09 -50.25 14.68
CA GLN A 14 -22.57 -49.91 13.33
C GLN A 14 -23.10 -50.86 12.25
N PRO A 15 -22.82 -50.56 10.96
CA PRO A 15 -22.09 -51.59 10.20
C PRO A 15 -20.94 -51.05 9.34
N SER A 16 -19.90 -51.88 9.24
CA SER A 16 -18.83 -51.90 8.26
C SER A 16 -19.09 -53.04 7.27
N MET A 17 -18.79 -52.87 5.99
CA MET A 17 -18.58 -53.98 5.05
C MET A 17 -17.41 -53.69 4.11
N ALA A 18 -16.54 -54.70 4.01
CA ALA A 18 -15.47 -54.86 3.04
C ALA A 18 -15.65 -56.23 2.35
N SER A 19 -15.25 -56.35 1.08
CA SER A 19 -14.97 -57.60 0.35
C SER A 19 -14.17 -57.26 -0.92
N GLN A 20 -12.85 -57.51 -0.97
CA GLN A 20 -12.14 -58.64 -1.61
C GLN A 20 -12.28 -58.73 -3.15
N MET A 21 -11.21 -58.41 -3.90
CA MET A 21 -10.16 -59.29 -4.49
C MET A 21 -10.58 -60.05 -5.76
N ASN A 22 -9.91 -59.77 -6.90
CA ASN A 22 -9.40 -60.83 -7.80
C ASN A 22 -8.30 -60.34 -8.75
N THR A 23 -7.48 -61.28 -9.23
CA THR A 23 -6.10 -61.18 -9.76
C THR A 23 -5.96 -61.43 -11.27
N GLY A 24 -5.16 -60.60 -11.99
CA GLY A 24 -4.26 -60.83 -13.16
C GLY A 24 -4.76 -61.53 -14.46
N PRO A 25 -3.90 -61.73 -15.51
CA PRO A 25 -2.69 -60.99 -15.94
C PRO A 25 -2.54 -60.76 -17.48
N SER A 26 -1.41 -60.12 -17.87
CA SER A 26 -0.63 -60.27 -19.14
C SER A 26 -0.96 -59.48 -20.43
N GLY A 27 0.07 -58.88 -21.04
CA GLY A 27 0.09 -58.53 -22.47
C GLY A 27 1.12 -57.47 -22.93
N ILE A 28 2.31 -57.92 -23.31
CA ILE A 28 3.44 -57.17 -23.94
C ILE A 28 3.21 -56.98 -25.45
N PHE A 29 3.61 -55.85 -26.05
CA PHE A 29 4.18 -55.60 -27.41
C PHE A 29 4.22 -54.06 -27.60
N GLY A 30 5.28 -53.34 -28.01
CA GLY A 30 6.53 -53.67 -28.67
C GLY A 30 6.45 -53.42 -30.18
N LYS A 31 6.76 -52.20 -30.68
CA LYS A 31 7.49 -51.98 -31.94
C LYS A 31 7.84 -50.51 -32.24
N THR A 32 9.06 -50.35 -32.70
CA THR A 32 9.78 -49.18 -33.23
C THR A 32 9.58 -49.01 -34.74
N ASP A 33 10.14 -47.91 -35.26
CA ASP A 33 10.59 -47.58 -36.64
C ASP A 33 9.90 -46.28 -37.13
N GLY A 34 10.53 -45.25 -37.71
CA GLY A 34 11.90 -44.96 -38.11
C GLY A 34 11.88 -43.77 -39.10
N VAL A 35 12.82 -42.83 -38.93
CA VAL A 35 13.47 -41.94 -39.95
C VAL A 35 12.62 -40.86 -40.72
N ALA A 36 13.19 -39.64 -40.75
CA ALA A 36 12.77 -38.35 -41.36
C ALA A 36 12.90 -38.31 -42.92
N PRO A 37 12.83 -37.17 -43.68
CA PRO A 37 12.54 -35.76 -43.35
C PRO A 37 11.64 -34.99 -44.38
N ALA A 38 11.53 -33.67 -44.16
CA ALA A 38 11.29 -32.58 -45.14
C ALA A 38 9.86 -32.06 -45.37
N GLY A 39 9.76 -30.71 -45.41
CA GLY A 39 8.75 -29.99 -46.19
C GLY A 39 7.89 -28.99 -45.42
N ILE A 40 8.28 -27.72 -45.45
CA ILE A 40 7.35 -26.57 -45.28
C ILE A 40 6.37 -26.61 -46.47
N PRO A 41 5.07 -26.32 -46.27
CA PRO A 41 4.55 -25.08 -46.84
C PRO A 41 3.54 -24.33 -45.94
N GLN A 42 3.52 -23.02 -46.17
CA GLN A 42 2.47 -22.07 -45.80
C GLN A 42 1.08 -22.51 -46.30
N SER A 43 0.01 -22.01 -45.65
CA SER A 43 -1.05 -21.19 -46.29
C SER A 43 -2.46 -21.35 -45.69
N GLN A 44 -3.08 -20.20 -45.39
CA GLN A 44 -4.51 -19.82 -45.53
C GLN A 44 -5.61 -20.53 -44.72
N SER A 45 -6.16 -19.76 -43.77
CA SER A 45 -7.56 -19.31 -43.68
C SER A 45 -8.67 -20.17 -44.30
N CYS A 46 -9.65 -20.58 -43.46
CA CYS A 46 -11.07 -20.66 -43.81
C CYS A 46 -11.92 -20.37 -42.56
N GLY A 47 -12.85 -19.42 -42.69
CA GLY A 47 -13.94 -19.18 -41.75
C GLY A 47 -15.20 -19.97 -42.10
N SER A 48 -16.11 -20.08 -41.13
CA SER A 48 -17.54 -20.42 -41.26
C SER A 48 -18.18 -20.00 -39.93
N ILE A 49 -18.91 -18.89 -39.85
CA ILE A 49 -20.36 -18.73 -40.08
C ILE A 49 -21.20 -19.77 -39.35
N LEU A 50 -21.95 -19.32 -38.35
CA LEU A 50 -23.40 -19.55 -38.20
C LEU A 50 -23.97 -18.47 -37.25
N GLY A 51 -24.87 -17.65 -37.78
CA GLY A 51 -25.67 -16.68 -37.02
C GLY A 51 -27.02 -17.26 -36.58
N ILE A 52 -27.87 -16.38 -36.02
CA ILE A 52 -29.33 -16.44 -35.74
C ILE A 52 -29.55 -15.89 -34.30
N ILE A 53 -30.43 -14.95 -33.93
CA ILE A 53 -31.44 -14.07 -34.55
C ILE A 53 -31.66 -12.95 -33.50
N SER A 54 -31.91 -11.71 -33.94
CA SER A 54 -32.64 -10.69 -33.17
C SER A 54 -33.96 -10.39 -33.89
N PRO A 55 -35.00 -9.91 -33.21
CA PRO A 55 -36.02 -9.09 -33.84
C PRO A 55 -36.03 -7.65 -33.29
N SER A 56 -36.29 -6.77 -34.25
CA SER A 56 -36.24 -5.31 -34.21
C SER A 56 -37.60 -4.67 -33.89
N SER A 57 -37.59 -3.38 -33.52
CA SER A 57 -38.51 -2.31 -33.97
C SER A 57 -38.16 -1.01 -33.21
N SER A 58 -38.23 0.22 -33.73
CA SER A 58 -38.45 0.75 -35.09
C SER A 58 -38.25 2.28 -35.05
N HIS A 59 -37.59 2.81 -36.09
CA HIS A 59 -37.76 4.09 -36.78
C HIS A 59 -37.95 5.45 -36.07
N GLY A 60 -37.11 6.40 -36.51
CA GLY A 60 -37.37 7.84 -36.54
C GLY A 60 -36.19 8.57 -37.19
N ALA A 61 -36.24 8.78 -38.49
CA ALA A 61 -35.26 9.52 -39.27
C ALA A 61 -35.59 11.02 -39.28
N ASP A 62 -34.57 11.88 -39.24
CA ASP A 62 -34.50 13.11 -40.04
C ASP A 62 -33.06 13.61 -40.09
N GLY A 63 -32.61 13.97 -41.29
CA GLY A 63 -31.25 14.38 -41.58
C GLY A 63 -31.09 15.89 -41.76
N TYR A 64 -29.90 16.42 -41.52
CA TYR A 64 -29.38 17.62 -42.18
C TYR A 64 -27.84 17.57 -42.23
N ARG A 65 -27.31 17.95 -43.41
CA ARG A 65 -25.88 18.05 -43.79
C ARG A 65 -25.20 19.25 -43.11
N GLY A 66 -23.88 19.14 -42.86
CA GLY A 66 -23.01 20.33 -42.83
C GLY A 66 -21.67 20.20 -42.09
N ASN A 67 -20.59 20.07 -42.86
CA ASN A 67 -19.18 20.38 -42.59
C ASN A 67 -18.36 19.57 -41.57
N GLY A 68 -17.41 18.83 -42.14
CA GLY A 68 -16.41 18.04 -41.43
C GLY A 68 -15.16 18.84 -41.01
N TYR A 69 -14.67 18.46 -39.84
CA TYR A 69 -13.25 18.42 -39.48
C TYR A 69 -13.01 17.02 -38.87
N PRO A 70 -11.95 16.29 -39.26
CA PRO A 70 -11.74 14.93 -38.76
C PRO A 70 -11.21 14.99 -37.33
N PHE A 71 -12.11 14.78 -36.36
CA PHE A 71 -11.73 14.39 -35.00
C PHE A 71 -11.25 12.93 -35.03
N SER A 72 -9.98 12.72 -34.70
CA SER A 72 -9.42 11.39 -34.50
C SER A 72 -9.98 10.80 -33.20
N PRO A 73 -10.62 9.61 -33.22
CA PRO A 73 -10.93 8.89 -31.99
C PRO A 73 -9.63 8.23 -31.51
N ALA A 74 -9.05 8.74 -30.43
CA ALA A 74 -7.93 8.10 -29.78
C ALA A 74 -8.37 6.72 -29.27
N SER A 75 -7.74 5.71 -29.86
CA SER A 75 -7.83 4.29 -29.60
C SER A 75 -7.96 3.93 -28.11
N SER A 76 -9.12 3.39 -27.75
CA SER A 76 -9.32 2.51 -26.61
C SER A 76 -8.66 1.15 -26.88
N ARG A 77 -7.33 1.09 -26.77
CA ARG A 77 -6.57 -0.16 -26.71
C ARG A 77 -5.19 0.08 -26.07
N SER A 78 -5.16 0.03 -24.75
CA SER A 78 -3.93 -0.08 -23.96
C SER A 78 -4.32 -0.61 -22.59
N GLY A 79 -4.38 -1.94 -22.48
CA GLY A 79 -4.17 -2.61 -21.20
C GLY A 79 -2.68 -2.54 -20.93
N ASN A 80 -2.25 -1.55 -20.16
CA ASN A 80 -0.86 -1.45 -19.76
C ASN A 80 -0.65 -2.34 -18.54
N PHE A 81 0.03 -3.46 -18.79
CA PHE A 81 0.78 -4.21 -17.79
C PHE A 81 1.67 -3.26 -17.00
N THR A 82 1.81 -3.52 -15.70
CA THR A 82 2.50 -2.71 -14.71
C THR A 82 4.00 -2.63 -14.99
N GLU A 83 4.36 -1.75 -15.92
CA GLU A 83 5.66 -1.08 -15.94
C GLU A 83 5.44 0.36 -15.43
N PRO A 84 5.96 0.73 -14.25
CA PRO A 84 5.74 2.06 -13.71
C PRO A 84 6.50 3.09 -14.55
N ARG A 85 5.81 3.81 -15.43
CA ARG A 85 6.37 4.95 -16.21
C ARG A 85 6.61 6.20 -15.37
N SER A 86 7.29 6.04 -14.23
CA SER A 86 7.83 7.14 -13.43
C SER A 86 9.34 6.98 -13.31
N TYR A 87 10.02 6.87 -14.46
CA TYR A 87 11.48 6.70 -14.57
C TYR A 87 12.22 8.00 -14.85
N ALA A 88 11.80 9.11 -14.25
CA ALA A 88 12.65 10.30 -14.20
C ALA A 88 13.48 10.25 -12.91
N PRO A 89 14.83 10.22 -12.98
CA PRO A 89 15.66 10.53 -11.82
C PRO A 89 15.30 11.93 -11.32
N ARG A 90 15.05 12.09 -10.02
CA ARG A 90 14.94 13.43 -9.43
C ARG A 90 16.33 14.05 -9.51
N ALA A 91 16.51 15.05 -10.38
CA ALA A 91 17.70 15.88 -10.35
C ALA A 91 17.72 16.64 -9.02
N SER A 92 18.81 16.53 -8.27
CA SER A 92 19.07 17.33 -7.08
C SER A 92 18.99 18.80 -7.45
N ALA A 93 17.93 19.48 -7.03
CA ALA A 93 17.75 20.90 -7.29
C ALA A 93 18.70 21.70 -6.37
N LEU A 94 19.89 21.99 -6.89
CA LEU A 94 20.66 23.17 -6.49
C LEU A 94 21.36 23.70 -7.74
N SER A 95 20.99 24.93 -8.14
CA SER A 95 21.67 25.86 -9.07
C SER A 95 20.73 26.38 -10.16
N THR A 96 20.23 27.59 -9.95
CA THR A 96 19.70 28.50 -10.98
C THR A 96 20.77 28.81 -12.02
N MET A 97 20.56 28.39 -13.27
CA MET A 97 21.04 29.03 -14.51
C MET A 97 20.05 28.63 -15.62
N GLY A 98 19.42 29.54 -16.36
CA GLY A 98 20.06 30.45 -17.32
C GLY A 98 19.73 29.91 -18.70
N ASN A 99 18.74 30.51 -19.37
CA ASN A 99 18.31 30.11 -20.72
C ASN A 99 19.40 30.47 -21.74
N GLU A 100 20.26 29.52 -22.08
CA GLU A 100 21.07 29.54 -23.31
C GLU A 100 21.00 28.18 -24.02
N PRO A 101 20.94 28.16 -25.37
CA PRO A 101 20.90 26.93 -26.13
C PRO A 101 22.26 26.18 -26.09
N PRO A 102 22.26 24.85 -26.22
CA PRO A 102 23.47 24.06 -26.06
C PRO A 102 24.50 24.37 -27.16
N PRO A 103 25.82 24.38 -26.84
CA PRO A 103 26.86 24.64 -27.82
C PRO A 103 27.00 23.48 -28.82
N LYS A 104 27.30 23.84 -30.08
CA LYS A 104 27.58 22.88 -31.16
C LYS A 104 28.89 22.12 -30.88
N PHE A 105 28.85 20.82 -31.12
CA PHE A 105 30.00 19.93 -30.99
C PHE A 105 30.96 20.12 -32.18
N ASP A 106 32.19 20.56 -31.92
CA ASP A 106 33.26 20.70 -32.92
C ASP A 106 34.41 19.73 -32.57
N PRO A 107 34.70 18.71 -33.40
CA PRO A 107 35.63 17.65 -33.05
C PRO A 107 37.11 17.95 -33.36
N ASN A 108 37.54 19.21 -33.46
CA ASN A 108 38.97 19.56 -33.57
C ASN A 108 39.30 20.88 -32.85
N GLY A 109 40.00 20.82 -31.71
CA GLY A 109 40.52 22.04 -31.07
C GLY A 109 41.18 21.84 -29.70
N LEU A 110 42.44 21.39 -29.72
CA LEU A 110 43.35 21.41 -28.57
C LEU A 110 43.81 22.85 -28.23
N LEU A 111 44.09 23.06 -26.93
CA LEU A 111 44.91 24.14 -26.32
C LEU A 111 44.35 25.57 -26.26
N ALA A 112 43.96 26.01 -25.05
CA ALA A 112 44.42 27.29 -24.49
C ALA A 112 44.08 27.42 -22.99
N SER A 113 45.15 27.54 -22.20
CA SER A 113 45.21 27.93 -20.79
C SER A 113 44.84 29.41 -20.54
N ARG A 114 44.20 29.72 -19.39
CA ARG A 114 44.28 31.01 -18.65
C ARG A 114 43.61 30.84 -17.27
N GLN A 115 44.39 30.69 -16.20
CA GLN A 115 44.74 31.73 -15.21
C GLN A 115 43.52 32.40 -14.56
N ALA A 116 43.29 32.06 -13.28
CA ALA A 116 42.37 32.73 -12.37
C ALA A 116 43.20 33.59 -11.40
N GLU A 117 42.80 34.85 -11.22
CA GLU A 117 43.23 35.75 -10.15
C GLU A 117 42.00 36.35 -9.44
N PRO A 118 42.15 36.79 -8.17
CA PRO A 118 41.08 36.84 -7.18
C PRO A 118 40.49 38.25 -6.97
N VAL A 119 39.25 38.34 -6.46
CA VAL A 119 38.66 39.61 -5.98
C VAL A 119 38.02 39.40 -4.60
N ALA A 120 38.27 40.40 -3.74
CA ALA A 120 38.12 40.48 -2.29
C ALA A 120 36.67 40.69 -1.78
N PRO A 121 36.42 40.64 -0.44
CA PRO A 121 35.08 40.50 0.15
C PRO A 121 34.46 41.84 0.58
N ALA A 122 33.12 41.92 0.56
CA ALA A 122 32.36 43.06 1.08
C ALA A 122 31.24 42.63 2.05
N GLN A 123 31.52 42.85 3.34
CA GLN A 123 30.70 43.35 4.45
C GLN A 123 29.17 43.13 4.43
N LEU A 124 28.70 42.43 5.47
CA LEU A 124 27.30 42.33 5.92
C LEU A 124 26.96 43.46 6.90
N GLN A 125 25.81 44.11 6.70
CA GLN A 125 25.14 44.98 7.68
C GLN A 125 23.84 44.31 8.20
N PRO A 126 23.47 44.48 9.48
CA PRO A 126 22.30 43.85 10.08
C PRO A 126 21.09 44.79 10.22
N VAL A 127 19.87 44.25 10.15
CA VAL A 127 18.61 44.91 10.57
C VAL A 127 17.54 43.84 10.90
N PRO A 128 16.50 44.12 11.73
CA PRO A 128 16.34 43.48 13.03
C PRO A 128 15.03 42.68 13.23
N GLU A 129 15.05 41.77 14.19
CA GLU A 129 13.89 41.05 14.74
C GLU A 129 12.97 41.98 15.54
N THR A 130 11.66 41.79 15.40
CA THR A 130 10.66 42.24 16.37
C THR A 130 9.58 41.18 16.56
N LEU A 131 9.15 41.07 17.84
CA LEU A 131 7.94 40.44 18.39
C LEU A 131 7.98 38.95 18.77
N ALA A 132 8.51 38.68 19.97
CA ALA A 132 7.86 37.80 20.93
C ALA A 132 8.29 38.12 22.38
N MET A 133 7.39 38.75 23.15
CA MET A 133 7.37 38.66 24.61
C MET A 133 5.92 38.52 25.04
N ILE A 134 5.64 37.55 25.93
CA ILE A 134 4.87 37.74 27.17
C ILE A 134 5.22 36.56 28.11
N HIS A 135 5.99 36.94 29.14
CA HIS A 135 5.99 36.52 30.55
C HIS A 135 6.15 35.06 31.01
N ALA A 136 7.32 34.84 31.61
CA ALA A 136 7.57 33.96 32.76
C ALA A 136 7.35 34.71 34.09
N THR A 137 7.18 33.97 35.20
CA THR A 137 7.77 34.15 36.56
C THR A 137 7.47 32.84 37.33
N THR A 138 8.27 32.26 38.23
CA THR A 138 9.33 32.68 39.18
C THR A 138 9.94 31.35 39.71
N GLY A 139 11.17 31.19 40.19
CA GLY A 139 12.31 32.06 40.46
C GLY A 139 13.45 31.24 41.11
N GLN A 140 14.65 31.84 41.11
CA GLN A 140 15.79 31.68 42.05
C GLN A 140 16.43 30.28 42.18
N GLU A 141 17.77 30.11 42.16
CA GLU A 141 18.78 30.89 42.86
C GLU A 141 20.19 30.64 42.27
N ALA A 142 21.07 31.62 42.42
CA ALA A 142 22.42 31.68 41.86
C ALA A 142 23.49 31.29 42.89
N THR A 143 24.62 30.73 42.43
CA THR A 143 25.93 30.96 43.05
C THR A 143 27.02 31.08 41.99
N ALA A 144 27.79 32.16 42.11
CA ALA A 144 28.87 32.60 41.23
C ALA A 144 30.12 31.70 41.28
N TRP A 145 31.11 31.97 40.42
CA TRP A 145 32.54 32.26 40.71
C TRP A 145 33.30 32.40 39.36
N ASN A 146 33.93 33.55 39.13
CA ASN A 146 34.96 33.86 38.08
C ASN A 146 36.37 33.76 38.75
N PRO A 147 37.54 33.65 38.07
CA PRO A 147 37.95 34.43 36.86
C PRO A 147 39.00 33.81 35.85
N GLU A 148 39.03 34.40 34.64
CA GLU A 148 40.13 34.65 33.64
C GLU A 148 41.05 33.56 32.98
N PRO A 149 41.59 33.82 31.75
CA PRO A 149 42.04 32.84 30.73
C PRO A 149 43.59 32.94 30.47
N PRO A 150 44.19 32.61 29.30
CA PRO A 150 43.89 31.67 28.19
C PRO A 150 45.07 30.71 27.90
N SER A 151 44.90 29.68 27.06
CA SER A 151 45.96 29.18 26.15
C SER A 151 45.38 28.23 25.13
N GLY A 152 45.70 28.51 23.86
CA GLY A 152 45.08 27.89 22.71
C GLY A 152 45.43 26.42 22.53
N THR A 153 44.50 25.71 21.91
CA THR A 153 44.80 24.59 21.02
C THR A 153 43.65 24.48 20.04
N ALA A 154 43.99 24.38 18.76
CA ALA A 154 43.08 24.45 17.64
C ALA A 154 41.95 23.41 17.76
N LEU A 155 40.71 23.88 17.75
CA LEU A 155 39.54 23.05 17.46
C LEU A 155 39.58 22.69 15.97
N VAL A 156 40.07 21.49 15.69
CA VAL A 156 39.74 20.79 14.45
C VAL A 156 38.23 20.62 14.45
N SER A 157 37.56 21.37 13.58
CA SER A 157 36.14 21.23 13.27
C SER A 157 35.90 19.84 12.69
N GLN A 158 35.62 18.84 13.52
CA GLN A 158 35.00 17.62 13.06
C GLN A 158 33.54 17.92 12.73
N GLY A 159 33.13 17.57 11.50
CA GLY A 159 31.72 17.62 11.09
C GLY A 159 30.82 16.77 11.99
N PRO A 160 29.49 16.83 11.79
CA PRO A 160 28.55 16.12 12.65
C PRO A 160 28.81 14.61 12.61
N GLN A 161 29.48 14.10 13.65
CA GLN A 161 29.61 12.67 13.90
C GLN A 161 28.20 12.13 14.12
N THR A 162 27.67 11.38 13.14
CA THR A 162 26.43 10.62 13.32
C THR A 162 26.67 9.59 14.41
N VAL A 163 26.13 9.85 15.60
CA VAL A 163 26.25 8.95 16.74
C VAL A 163 25.58 7.63 16.37
N ARG A 164 26.37 6.55 16.25
CA ARG A 164 25.86 5.20 16.03
C ARG A 164 24.94 4.80 17.18
N SER A 165 23.80 4.19 16.87
CA SER A 165 22.89 3.61 17.84
C SER A 165 23.56 2.53 18.68
N ARG A 166 23.06 2.29 19.89
CA ARG A 166 23.57 1.26 20.78
C ARG A 166 23.43 -0.13 20.16
N GLU A 167 22.36 -0.33 19.40
CA GLU A 167 22.03 -1.54 18.66
C GLU A 167 23.08 -1.80 17.59
N LEU A 168 23.41 -0.81 16.76
CA LEU A 168 24.45 -0.95 15.74
C LEU A 168 25.84 -1.16 16.36
N GLN A 169 26.15 -0.46 17.45
CA GLN A 169 27.39 -0.66 18.20
C GLN A 169 27.48 -2.09 18.72
N LYS A 170 26.43 -2.62 19.34
CA LYS A 170 26.38 -4.01 19.84
C LYS A 170 26.55 -5.01 18.70
N LEU A 171 25.90 -4.78 17.56
CA LEU A 171 25.95 -5.67 16.39
C LEU A 171 27.35 -5.72 15.75
N THR A 172 28.05 -4.59 15.70
CA THR A 172 29.36 -4.46 15.04
C THR A 172 30.55 -4.57 16.01
N ASN A 173 30.31 -4.71 17.32
CA ASN A 173 31.35 -4.88 18.33
C ASN A 173 31.92 -6.31 18.32
N THR A 174 32.58 -6.65 17.23
CA THR A 174 33.28 -7.92 16.99
C THR A 174 34.72 -7.63 16.54
N PRO A 175 35.66 -8.58 16.68
CA PRO A 175 37.06 -8.37 16.27
C PRO A 175 37.24 -7.99 14.79
N THR A 176 36.34 -8.46 13.93
CA THR A 176 36.33 -8.18 12.48
C THR A 176 35.47 -6.99 12.09
N GLY A 177 34.71 -6.41 13.04
CA GLY A 177 33.69 -5.41 12.77
C GLY A 177 32.41 -5.94 12.09
N LEU A 178 32.33 -7.25 11.87
CA LEU A 178 31.18 -7.93 11.26
C LEU A 178 30.57 -8.94 12.24
N PRO A 179 29.24 -8.96 12.44
CA PRO A 179 28.58 -10.00 13.21
C PRO A 179 28.63 -11.36 12.51
N LEU A 180 28.50 -12.44 13.28
CA LEU A 180 28.19 -13.77 12.72
C LEU A 180 26.83 -13.73 12.01
N LEU A 181 26.67 -14.54 10.97
CA LEU A 181 25.41 -14.66 10.22
C LEU A 181 24.22 -14.95 11.14
N GLU A 182 24.35 -15.90 12.07
CA GLU A 182 23.28 -16.26 13.02
C GLU A 182 22.88 -15.06 13.89
N THR A 183 23.85 -14.31 14.41
CA THR A 183 23.60 -13.10 15.19
C THR A 183 22.88 -12.05 14.35
N ALA A 184 23.29 -11.84 13.10
CA ALA A 184 22.67 -10.85 12.21
C ALA A 184 21.26 -11.26 11.75
N MET A 185 20.99 -12.56 11.59
CA MET A 185 19.67 -13.06 11.18
C MET A 185 18.73 -13.32 12.36
N SER A 186 19.21 -13.20 13.61
CA SER A 186 18.37 -13.31 14.79
C SER A 186 17.24 -12.27 14.80
N GLN A 187 16.09 -12.65 15.35
CA GLN A 187 14.88 -11.82 15.38
C GLN A 187 15.09 -10.44 16.05
N ASP A 188 16.04 -10.35 16.99
CA ASP A 188 16.35 -9.12 17.73
C ASP A 188 17.14 -8.10 16.89
N ASN A 189 18.00 -8.57 15.99
CA ASN A 189 18.89 -7.71 15.19
C ASN A 189 18.41 -7.49 13.76
N PHE A 190 17.70 -8.46 13.18
CA PHE A 190 17.28 -8.40 11.79
C PHE A 190 16.20 -7.31 11.58
N PRO A 191 16.43 -6.33 10.69
CA PRO A 191 15.66 -5.09 10.68
C PRO A 191 14.47 -5.09 9.71
N PHE A 192 14.25 -6.17 8.96
CA PHE A 192 13.23 -6.22 7.92
C PHE A 192 12.07 -7.14 8.31
N ILE A 193 10.86 -6.74 7.92
CA ILE A 193 9.62 -7.49 8.13
C ILE A 193 8.75 -7.45 6.86
N GLU A 194 7.81 -8.38 6.79
CA GLU A 194 6.67 -8.30 5.88
C GLU A 194 5.57 -7.46 6.55
N ALA A 195 5.57 -6.14 6.34
CA ALA A 195 4.63 -5.22 7.01
C ALA A 195 3.15 -5.62 6.88
N PRO A 196 2.64 -6.08 5.72
CA PRO A 196 1.25 -6.53 5.60
C PRO A 196 0.90 -7.67 6.57
N ARG A 197 1.82 -8.63 6.78
CA ARG A 197 1.64 -9.77 7.70
C ARG A 197 1.51 -9.36 9.16
N MET A 198 2.08 -8.21 9.53
CA MET A 198 1.99 -7.66 10.89
C MET A 198 0.67 -6.93 11.16
N ALA A 199 -0.19 -6.74 10.16
CA ALA A 199 -1.50 -6.16 10.35
C ALA A 199 -2.36 -7.05 11.28
N GLN A 200 -3.05 -6.44 12.25
CA GLN A 200 -3.83 -7.18 13.22
C GLN A 200 -5.28 -7.37 12.77
N ALA A 201 -5.78 -8.59 12.89
CA ALA A 201 -7.18 -8.91 12.77
C ALA A 201 -7.89 -8.58 14.10
N VAL A 202 -8.61 -7.46 14.17
CA VAL A 202 -9.33 -7.04 15.38
C VAL A 202 -10.83 -6.96 15.10
N ASN A 203 -11.61 -7.59 15.98
CA ASN A 203 -13.07 -7.54 15.97
C ASN A 203 -13.55 -6.54 17.03
N HIS A 204 -14.48 -5.68 16.63
CA HIS A 204 -15.11 -4.69 17.49
C HIS A 204 -16.61 -4.96 17.64
N GLY A 205 -17.26 -4.25 18.58
CA GLY A 205 -18.73 -4.20 18.59
C GLY A 205 -19.20 -3.40 17.39
N VAL A 206 -20.22 -3.87 16.65
CA VAL A 206 -20.66 -3.19 15.42
C VAL A 206 -22.16 -2.94 15.47
N VAL A 207 -22.56 -1.72 15.14
CA VAL A 207 -23.97 -1.35 14.93
C VAL A 207 -24.16 -0.97 13.46
N LYS A 208 -25.27 -1.40 12.86
CA LYS A 208 -25.68 -1.05 11.52
C LYS A 208 -26.80 -0.01 11.57
N LEU A 209 -26.60 1.10 10.87
CA LEU A 209 -27.59 2.14 10.64
C LEU A 209 -28.19 1.95 9.26
N ARG A 210 -29.49 1.66 9.21
CA ARG A 210 -30.22 1.43 7.96
C ARG A 210 -31.09 2.60 7.61
N ASN A 211 -31.44 2.68 6.32
CA ASN A 211 -32.33 3.72 5.82
C ASN A 211 -31.77 5.14 6.02
N ILE A 212 -30.44 5.31 5.97
CA ILE A 212 -29.80 6.62 6.10
C ILE A 212 -30.03 7.47 4.83
N PRO A 213 -30.15 8.79 4.94
CA PRO A 213 -30.10 9.68 3.77
C PRO A 213 -28.82 9.49 2.94
N PHE A 214 -28.88 9.66 1.63
CA PHE A 214 -27.70 9.51 0.78
C PHE A 214 -26.59 10.53 1.11
N SER A 215 -27.00 11.72 1.55
CA SER A 215 -26.16 12.85 1.99
C SER A 215 -25.64 12.76 3.41
N THR A 216 -25.92 11.66 4.12
CA THR A 216 -25.45 11.46 5.50
C THR A 216 -23.94 11.65 5.60
N LYS A 217 -23.52 12.50 6.52
CA LYS A 217 -22.12 12.77 6.83
C LYS A 217 -21.68 11.98 8.06
N ARG A 218 -20.39 11.68 8.12
CA ARG A 218 -19.75 11.04 9.29
C ARG A 218 -20.09 11.75 10.60
N ALA A 219 -20.01 13.08 10.63
CA ALA A 219 -20.29 13.87 11.83
C ALA A 219 -21.74 13.73 12.32
N GLU A 220 -22.70 13.59 11.39
CA GLU A 220 -24.12 13.39 11.72
C GLU A 220 -24.35 12.01 12.35
N VAL A 221 -23.67 10.98 11.84
CA VAL A 221 -23.71 9.62 12.43
C VAL A 221 -23.20 9.63 13.87
N ILE A 222 -22.07 10.31 14.12
CA ILE A 222 -21.49 10.43 15.46
C ILE A 222 -22.44 11.21 16.38
N ALA A 223 -23.00 12.33 15.90
CA ALA A 223 -23.95 13.13 16.66
C ALA A 223 -25.23 12.34 17.00
N PHE A 224 -25.73 11.54 16.07
CA PHE A 224 -26.91 10.69 16.22
C PHE A 224 -26.74 9.64 17.32
N LEU A 225 -25.58 8.96 17.38
CA LEU A 225 -25.30 7.98 18.44
C LEU A 225 -25.09 8.63 19.82
N GLY A 226 -24.66 9.90 19.81
CA GLY A 226 -24.42 10.73 20.99
C GLY A 226 -23.04 10.51 21.60
N ARG A 227 -22.58 11.50 22.39
CA ARG A 227 -21.23 11.52 23.00
C ARG A 227 -20.94 10.33 23.92
N ASN A 228 -21.98 9.71 24.48
CA ASN A 228 -21.84 8.57 25.40
C ASN A 228 -21.79 7.22 24.69
N SER A 229 -21.73 7.19 23.36
CA SER A 229 -21.83 5.96 22.58
C SER A 229 -20.59 5.05 22.65
N LYS A 230 -19.48 5.44 23.28
CA LYS A 230 -18.26 4.60 23.39
C LYS A 230 -17.85 3.96 22.05
N ILE A 231 -17.97 4.73 20.97
CA ILE A 231 -17.42 4.39 19.66
C ILE A 231 -15.88 4.40 19.72
N LEU A 232 -15.19 3.75 18.78
CA LEU A 232 -13.73 3.83 18.72
C LEU A 232 -13.24 5.27 18.53
N ASN A 233 -11.95 5.49 18.75
CA ASN A 233 -11.33 6.80 18.56
C ASN A 233 -11.38 7.23 17.09
N ASP A 234 -11.40 8.53 16.84
CA ASP A 234 -11.45 9.07 15.47
C ASP A 234 -10.28 8.59 14.59
N ALA A 235 -9.10 8.35 15.18
CA ALA A 235 -7.92 7.79 14.50
C ALA A 235 -8.13 6.36 13.97
N ASP A 236 -9.07 5.61 14.57
CA ASP A 236 -9.42 4.26 14.15
C ASP A 236 -10.45 4.24 13.02
N GLU A 237 -11.00 5.41 12.67
CA GLU A 237 -12.02 5.57 11.63
C GLU A 237 -13.28 4.70 11.84
N PRO A 238 -13.97 4.83 12.99
CA PRO A 238 -15.06 3.92 13.41
C PRO A 238 -16.30 3.94 12.54
N VAL A 239 -16.50 4.96 11.72
CA VAL A 239 -17.74 5.17 10.95
C VAL A 239 -17.50 4.81 9.50
N HIS A 240 -18.18 3.77 9.02
CA HIS A 240 -18.09 3.27 7.66
C HIS A 240 -19.42 3.49 6.94
N ILE A 241 -19.52 4.54 6.14
CA ILE A 241 -20.70 4.75 5.29
C ILE A 241 -20.48 4.01 3.98
N ILE A 242 -21.22 2.93 3.76
CA ILE A 242 -21.01 2.05 2.61
C ILE A 242 -21.43 2.75 1.32
N MET A 243 -20.58 2.61 0.31
CA MET A 243 -20.81 3.12 -1.03
C MET A 243 -20.57 1.99 -2.03
N GLU A 244 -21.50 1.79 -2.96
CA GLU A 244 -21.26 0.92 -4.11
C GLU A 244 -20.28 1.60 -5.06
N ARG A 245 -19.07 1.04 -5.21
CA ARG A 245 -17.94 1.69 -5.92
C ARG A 245 -18.16 1.91 -7.41
N VAL A 246 -19.12 1.23 -8.04
CA VAL A 246 -19.43 1.38 -9.46
C VAL A 246 -20.43 2.50 -9.72
N THR A 247 -21.45 2.63 -8.86
CA THR A 247 -22.54 3.59 -9.05
C THR A 247 -22.36 4.86 -8.20
N SER A 248 -21.45 4.81 -7.22
CA SER A 248 -21.28 5.76 -6.11
C SER A 248 -22.49 5.89 -5.18
N LYS A 249 -23.48 4.98 -5.27
CA LYS A 249 -24.67 5.05 -4.45
C LYS A 249 -24.34 4.78 -2.97
N THR A 250 -24.78 5.69 -2.11
CA THR A 250 -24.77 5.51 -0.65
C THR A 250 -25.74 4.40 -0.25
N MET A 251 -25.25 3.48 0.57
CA MET A 251 -26.02 2.38 1.16
C MET A 251 -26.18 2.61 2.67
N ASP A 252 -26.15 1.55 3.47
CA ASP A 252 -26.22 1.63 4.93
C ASP A 252 -24.88 2.10 5.53
N ALA A 253 -24.88 2.48 6.82
CA ALA A 253 -23.66 2.79 7.56
C ALA A 253 -23.42 1.78 8.68
N TYR A 254 -22.15 1.59 9.01
CA TYR A 254 -21.72 0.81 10.16
C TYR A 254 -20.91 1.68 11.09
N VAL A 255 -21.02 1.40 12.39
CA VAL A 255 -20.22 2.08 13.42
C VAL A 255 -19.57 1.06 14.34
N GLU A 256 -18.26 1.17 14.52
CA GLU A 256 -17.47 0.34 15.41
C GLU A 256 -17.37 0.93 16.83
N PHE A 257 -17.57 0.07 17.82
CA PHE A 257 -17.61 0.34 19.25
C PHE A 257 -16.45 -0.36 19.96
N VAL A 258 -16.02 0.19 21.10
CA VAL A 258 -14.93 -0.39 21.90
C VAL A 258 -15.20 -1.84 22.31
N SER A 259 -16.46 -2.22 22.49
CA SER A 259 -16.88 -3.59 22.81
C SER A 259 -18.27 -3.90 22.27
N LEU A 260 -18.59 -5.19 22.20
CA LEU A 260 -19.93 -5.66 21.86
C LEU A 260 -21.00 -5.18 22.85
N GLU A 261 -20.66 -5.12 24.15
CA GLU A 261 -21.57 -4.68 25.19
C GLU A 261 -22.00 -3.21 24.98
N GLU A 262 -21.07 -2.34 24.60
CA GLU A 262 -21.40 -0.93 24.32
C GLU A 262 -22.24 -0.77 23.05
N ALA A 263 -22.01 -1.60 22.03
CA ALA A 263 -22.87 -1.67 20.85
C ALA A 263 -24.30 -2.09 21.22
N MET A 264 -24.46 -3.12 22.06
CA MET A 264 -25.78 -3.57 22.55
C MET A 264 -26.50 -2.46 23.32
N LYS A 265 -25.81 -1.78 24.25
CA LYS A 265 -26.37 -0.63 25.00
C LYS A 265 -26.83 0.50 24.07
N ALA A 266 -26.11 0.77 22.98
CA ALA A 266 -26.50 1.78 22.02
C ALA A 266 -27.80 1.41 21.28
N VAL A 267 -27.94 0.13 20.90
CA VAL A 267 -29.13 -0.42 20.26
C VAL A 267 -30.33 -0.42 21.23
N ASP A 268 -30.14 -0.87 22.47
CA ASP A 268 -31.20 -0.88 23.49
C ASP A 268 -31.71 0.53 23.80
N ARG A 269 -30.79 1.50 23.89
CA ARG A 269 -31.15 2.92 24.07
C ARG A 269 -32.00 3.43 22.90
N HIS A 270 -31.67 3.04 21.67
CA HIS A 270 -32.45 3.43 20.49
C HIS A 270 -33.87 2.82 20.54
N HIS A 271 -33.98 1.51 20.83
CA HIS A 271 -35.27 0.83 20.97
C HIS A 271 -36.13 1.43 22.08
N HIS A 272 -35.54 1.73 23.23
CA HIS A 272 -36.23 2.40 24.32
C HIS A 272 -36.74 3.79 23.91
N ASN A 273 -35.95 4.58 23.19
CA ASN A 273 -36.39 5.86 22.66
C ASN A 273 -37.56 5.72 21.69
N ILE A 274 -37.54 4.73 20.80
CA ILE A 274 -38.67 4.43 19.90
C ILE A 274 -39.93 4.12 20.71
N GLN A 275 -39.83 3.29 21.76
CA GLN A 275 -40.98 2.95 22.62
C GLN A 275 -41.56 4.19 23.33
N LEU A 276 -40.72 5.18 23.65
CA LEU A 276 -41.14 6.48 24.19
C LEU A 276 -41.66 7.45 23.12
N GLY A 277 -41.84 7.01 21.87
CA GLY A 277 -42.28 7.83 20.75
C GLY A 277 -41.21 8.77 20.18
N ARG A 278 -39.96 8.64 20.63
CA ARG A 278 -38.81 9.44 20.16
C ARG A 278 -38.07 8.70 19.06
N VAL A 279 -38.52 8.90 17.82
CA VAL A 279 -37.91 8.29 16.64
C VAL A 279 -36.56 8.94 16.34
N GLY A 280 -35.49 8.14 16.29
CA GLY A 280 -34.17 8.59 15.86
C GLY A 280 -34.18 8.96 14.37
N ARG A 281 -33.70 10.17 14.05
CA ARG A 281 -33.65 10.69 12.68
C ARG A 281 -32.25 11.15 12.30
N LEU A 282 -31.88 10.94 11.05
CA LEU A 282 -30.79 11.64 10.38
C LEU A 282 -31.41 12.54 9.32
N GLY A 283 -31.27 13.86 9.48
CA GLY A 283 -32.04 14.83 8.71
C GLY A 283 -33.55 14.65 8.93
N ASP A 284 -34.29 14.49 7.84
CA ASP A 284 -35.73 14.23 7.82
C ASP A 284 -36.09 12.74 7.91
N ARG A 285 -35.11 11.84 7.73
CA ARG A 285 -35.37 10.41 7.56
C ARG A 285 -35.28 9.65 8.89
N PRO A 286 -36.28 8.82 9.24
CA PRO A 286 -36.18 7.90 10.37
C PRO A 286 -35.14 6.83 10.05
N VAL A 287 -34.24 6.59 10.99
CA VAL A 287 -33.11 5.65 10.85
C VAL A 287 -33.34 4.48 11.78
N ASP A 288 -33.12 3.29 11.26
CA ASP A 288 -33.17 2.06 12.04
C ASP A 288 -31.77 1.68 12.53
N VAL A 289 -31.68 1.17 13.76
CA VAL A 289 -30.42 0.88 14.45
C VAL A 289 -30.43 -0.57 14.90
N GLU A 290 -29.66 -1.39 14.19
CA GLU A 290 -29.59 -2.83 14.42
C GLU A 290 -28.22 -3.21 14.99
N LEU A 291 -28.19 -4.16 15.93
CA LEU A 291 -26.95 -4.82 16.31
C LEU A 291 -26.42 -5.59 15.09
N SER A 292 -25.12 -5.47 14.83
CA SER A 292 -24.49 -6.12 13.68
C SER A 292 -23.19 -6.82 14.07
N SER A 293 -22.47 -7.31 13.08
CA SER A 293 -21.21 -8.01 13.26
C SER A 293 -20.13 -7.44 12.36
N GLN A 294 -18.89 -7.66 12.76
CA GLN A 294 -17.74 -7.36 11.94
C GLN A 294 -17.79 -8.09 10.58
N ALA A 295 -18.25 -9.34 10.56
CA ALA A 295 -18.42 -10.11 9.32
C ALA A 295 -19.42 -9.46 8.35
N SER A 296 -20.53 -8.91 8.87
CA SER A 296 -21.52 -8.18 8.07
C SER A 296 -20.93 -6.90 7.47
N LEU A 297 -20.15 -6.15 8.26
CA LEU A 297 -19.42 -4.97 7.78
C LEU A 297 -18.43 -5.34 6.67
N MET A 298 -17.61 -6.38 6.88
CA MET A 298 -16.63 -6.83 5.88
C MET A 298 -17.29 -7.28 4.58
N LYS A 299 -18.42 -7.99 4.68
CA LYS A 299 -19.21 -8.41 3.50
C LYS A 299 -19.71 -7.22 2.68
N ASP A 300 -20.20 -6.17 3.35
CA ASP A 300 -20.72 -4.98 2.66
C ASP A 300 -19.59 -4.06 2.15
N LEU A 301 -18.42 -4.07 2.79
CA LEU A 301 -17.22 -3.35 2.32
C LEU A 301 -16.54 -4.03 1.12
N PHE A 302 -16.56 -5.36 1.06
CA PHE A 302 -15.90 -6.17 0.04
C PHE A 302 -16.89 -7.09 -0.68
N PRO A 303 -17.89 -6.53 -1.38
CA PRO A 303 -19.00 -7.30 -1.95
C PRO A 303 -18.58 -8.26 -3.08
N LEU A 304 -17.44 -7.99 -3.75
CA LEU A 304 -16.90 -8.84 -4.81
C LEU A 304 -15.98 -9.96 -4.28
N ALA A 305 -15.68 -9.97 -2.98
CA ALA A 305 -14.90 -11.02 -2.32
C ALA A 305 -15.74 -12.31 -2.17
N ARG A 306 -16.03 -12.97 -3.30
CA ARG A 306 -16.73 -14.26 -3.37
C ARG A 306 -15.81 -15.41 -3.01
N GLY A 307 -16.36 -16.60 -2.80
CA GLY A 307 -15.56 -17.79 -2.48
C GLY A 307 -14.95 -17.81 -1.08
N LEU A 308 -15.44 -16.95 -0.19
CA LEU A 308 -15.09 -16.95 1.22
C LEU A 308 -16.31 -16.72 2.11
N ILE A 309 -16.13 -16.94 3.40
CA ILE A 309 -17.04 -16.58 4.48
C ILE A 309 -16.26 -15.67 5.42
N TRP A 310 -16.84 -14.55 5.83
CA TRP A 310 -16.23 -13.68 6.83
C TRP A 310 -16.51 -14.24 8.23
N ASP A 311 -15.46 -14.56 8.98
CA ASP A 311 -15.51 -14.83 10.42
C ASP A 311 -14.90 -13.64 11.15
N GLY A 312 -15.76 -12.73 11.62
CA GLY A 312 -15.33 -11.41 12.04
C GLY A 312 -14.65 -10.64 10.91
N VAL A 313 -13.44 -10.12 11.14
CA VAL A 313 -12.58 -9.57 10.09
C VAL A 313 -11.86 -10.62 9.25
N THR A 314 -11.79 -11.87 9.71
CA THR A 314 -10.94 -12.91 9.13
C THR A 314 -11.63 -13.63 7.97
N PRO A 315 -11.02 -13.68 6.77
CA PRO A 315 -11.59 -14.41 5.64
C PRO A 315 -11.35 -15.92 5.78
N GLN A 316 -12.42 -16.71 5.70
CA GLN A 316 -12.39 -18.17 5.64
C GLN A 316 -12.68 -18.62 4.20
N PHE A 317 -11.66 -19.09 3.49
CA PHE A 317 -11.77 -19.45 2.08
C PHE A 317 -12.52 -20.77 1.90
N LYS A 318 -13.45 -20.79 0.94
CA LYS A 318 -14.14 -22.01 0.55
C LYS A 318 -13.24 -22.86 -0.34
N PRO A 319 -13.41 -24.20 -0.34
CA PRO A 319 -12.76 -25.07 -1.30
C PRO A 319 -13.05 -24.62 -2.74
N PHE A 320 -12.07 -24.83 -3.62
CA PHE A 320 -12.23 -24.52 -5.03
C PHE A 320 -13.38 -25.32 -5.64
N ASN A 321 -14.33 -24.62 -6.25
CA ASN A 321 -15.45 -25.21 -6.96
C ASN A 321 -15.16 -25.24 -8.48
N PRO A 322 -14.92 -26.43 -9.09
CA PRO A 322 -14.65 -26.53 -10.52
C PRO A 322 -15.89 -26.30 -11.40
N GLU A 323 -17.09 -26.53 -10.88
CA GLU A 323 -18.35 -26.40 -11.65
C GLU A 323 -18.75 -24.93 -11.82
N PHE A 324 -18.53 -24.11 -10.81
CA PHE A 324 -18.93 -22.71 -10.79
C PHE A 324 -17.75 -21.77 -10.55
N ALA A 325 -16.99 -21.49 -11.60
CA ALA A 325 -15.79 -20.63 -11.55
C ALA A 325 -16.04 -19.18 -11.08
N TRP A 326 -17.29 -18.71 -11.08
CA TRP A 326 -17.67 -17.38 -10.55
C TRP A 326 -17.93 -17.38 -9.03
N GLU A 327 -17.98 -18.56 -8.39
CA GLU A 327 -18.11 -18.71 -6.94
C GLU A 327 -16.75 -18.73 -6.24
N ASN A 328 -15.66 -18.98 -6.98
CA ASN A 328 -14.31 -19.02 -6.45
C ASN A 328 -13.79 -17.62 -6.10
N PHE A 329 -12.86 -17.57 -5.15
CA PHE A 329 -12.20 -16.33 -4.75
C PHE A 329 -11.35 -15.77 -5.89
N ARG A 330 -11.52 -14.47 -6.17
CA ARG A 330 -10.77 -13.73 -7.20
C ARG A 330 -9.96 -12.55 -6.65
N GLY A 331 -10.11 -12.27 -5.35
CA GLY A 331 -9.56 -11.08 -4.71
C GLY A 331 -10.61 -10.39 -3.83
N PHE A 332 -10.14 -9.66 -2.84
CA PHE A 332 -10.98 -8.83 -1.96
C PHE A 332 -11.59 -7.60 -2.65
N ILE A 333 -10.93 -7.08 -3.67
CA ILE A 333 -11.29 -5.89 -4.43
C ILE A 333 -10.75 -6.02 -5.84
N SER A 334 -11.51 -5.57 -6.84
CA SER A 334 -11.08 -5.61 -8.25
C SER A 334 -10.40 -4.30 -8.68
N GLU A 335 -9.63 -4.34 -9.76
CA GLU A 335 -9.03 -3.14 -10.35
C GLU A 335 -10.12 -2.18 -10.88
N GLU A 336 -11.20 -2.73 -11.44
CA GLU A 336 -12.34 -1.94 -11.94
C GLU A 336 -13.03 -1.17 -10.82
N GLU A 337 -13.19 -1.76 -9.63
CA GLU A 337 -13.72 -1.06 -8.45
C GLU A 337 -12.86 0.16 -8.09
N MET A 338 -11.54 0.03 -8.20
CA MET A 338 -10.59 1.12 -7.93
C MET A 338 -10.61 2.19 -9.02
N VAL A 339 -10.66 1.79 -10.29
CA VAL A 339 -10.80 2.72 -11.43
C VAL A 339 -12.11 3.51 -11.35
N MET A 340 -13.22 2.87 -10.96
CA MET A 340 -14.50 3.57 -10.81
C MET A 340 -14.46 4.59 -9.66
N LEU A 341 -13.79 4.27 -8.55
CA LEU A 341 -13.59 5.21 -7.45
C LEU A 341 -12.83 6.47 -7.89
N ILE A 342 -11.80 6.33 -8.75
CA ILE A 342 -11.08 7.45 -9.36
C ILE A 342 -12.01 8.28 -10.26
N LYS A 343 -12.78 7.63 -11.14
CA LYS A 343 -13.71 8.31 -12.04
C LYS A 343 -14.76 9.13 -11.31
N HIS A 344 -15.24 8.65 -10.16
CA HIS A 344 -16.21 9.37 -9.33
C HIS A 344 -15.68 10.71 -8.81
N VAL A 345 -14.36 10.83 -8.55
CA VAL A 345 -13.75 12.09 -8.10
C VAL A 345 -13.27 12.97 -9.25
N GLU A 346 -12.78 12.39 -10.34
CA GLU A 346 -12.31 13.14 -11.52
C GLU A 346 -13.48 13.73 -12.33
N VAL A 347 -14.56 12.96 -12.47
CA VAL A 347 -15.69 13.29 -13.35
C VAL A 347 -17.01 13.23 -12.55
N PRO A 348 -17.18 14.06 -11.52
CA PRO A 348 -18.32 13.96 -10.59
C PRO A 348 -19.67 14.21 -11.28
N HIS A 349 -19.71 14.98 -12.37
CA HIS A 349 -20.94 15.22 -13.13
C HIS A 349 -21.49 13.97 -13.85
N ARG A 350 -20.67 12.91 -14.00
CA ARG A 350 -21.11 11.59 -14.50
C ARG A 350 -21.59 10.66 -13.37
N SER A 351 -21.52 11.14 -12.12
CA SER A 351 -21.74 10.34 -10.92
C SER A 351 -22.77 11.04 -10.03
N PRO A 352 -24.09 10.82 -10.24
CA PRO A 352 -25.14 11.59 -9.58
C PRO A 352 -24.98 11.66 -8.06
N TYR A 353 -24.66 10.54 -7.41
CA TYR A 353 -24.50 10.49 -5.95
C TYR A 353 -23.21 11.15 -5.45
N SER A 354 -22.10 11.01 -6.19
CA SER A 354 -20.84 11.68 -5.84
C SER A 354 -20.90 13.19 -6.05
N LYS A 355 -21.78 13.67 -6.93
CA LYS A 355 -22.01 15.11 -7.10
C LYS A 355 -22.59 15.73 -5.83
N ASP A 356 -23.56 15.07 -5.21
CA ASP A 356 -24.23 15.57 -4.01
C ASP A 356 -23.40 15.33 -2.74
N CYS A 357 -22.53 14.31 -2.77
CA CYS A 357 -21.68 13.90 -1.64
C CYS A 357 -20.21 13.72 -2.08
N PRO A 358 -19.51 14.80 -2.47
CA PRO A 358 -18.18 14.68 -3.07
C PRO A 358 -17.11 14.13 -2.11
N GLN A 359 -17.35 14.16 -0.80
CA GLN A 359 -16.50 13.54 0.22
C GLN A 359 -16.55 12.01 0.22
N ARG A 360 -17.65 11.40 -0.26
CA ARG A 360 -17.93 9.99 -0.04
C ARG A 360 -16.91 9.03 -0.69
N PRO A 361 -16.43 9.25 -1.93
CA PRO A 361 -15.41 8.39 -2.51
C PRO A 361 -14.14 8.32 -1.65
N TYR A 362 -13.75 9.43 -1.01
CA TYR A 362 -12.60 9.49 -0.11
C TYR A 362 -12.86 8.72 1.19
N GLU A 363 -14.03 8.88 1.80
CA GLU A 363 -14.44 8.12 3.00
C GLU A 363 -14.54 6.61 2.72
N CYS A 364 -15.01 6.24 1.52
CA CYS A 364 -15.05 4.86 1.04
C CYS A 364 -13.63 4.29 0.92
N LEU A 365 -12.68 5.06 0.38
CA LEU A 365 -11.28 4.65 0.30
C LEU A 365 -10.66 4.51 1.69
N ILE A 366 -10.90 5.44 2.62
CA ILE A 366 -10.42 5.35 4.01
C ILE A 366 -10.91 4.04 4.66
N SER A 367 -12.21 3.76 4.57
CA SER A 367 -12.79 2.51 5.11
C SER A 367 -12.20 1.27 4.43
N THR A 368 -11.98 1.35 3.12
CA THR A 368 -11.34 0.28 2.33
C THR A 368 -9.94 0.01 2.85
N LEU A 369 -9.08 1.02 2.99
CA LEU A 369 -7.70 0.88 3.46
C LEU A 369 -7.60 0.37 4.90
N LYS A 370 -8.45 0.89 5.81
CA LYS A 370 -8.48 0.51 7.23
C LYS A 370 -8.97 -0.92 7.46
N LYS A 371 -9.94 -1.38 6.66
CA LYS A 371 -10.54 -2.71 6.83
C LYS A 371 -9.99 -3.75 5.84
N PHE A 372 -9.14 -3.37 4.89
CA PHE A 372 -8.54 -4.34 3.97
C PHE A 372 -7.74 -5.40 4.76
N PRO A 373 -7.92 -6.70 4.49
CA PRO A 373 -7.28 -7.77 5.26
C PRO A 373 -5.81 -7.93 4.84
N TRP A 374 -4.97 -6.91 5.07
CA TRP A 374 -3.56 -6.88 4.65
C TRP A 374 -2.73 -8.07 5.16
N TYR A 375 -3.13 -8.67 6.28
CA TYR A 375 -2.51 -9.87 6.85
C TYR A 375 -2.74 -11.14 6.03
N ALA A 376 -3.74 -11.17 5.14
CA ALA A 376 -4.00 -12.29 4.23
C ALA A 376 -3.09 -12.22 2.99
N THR A 377 -1.78 -12.14 3.22
CA THR A 377 -0.73 -11.92 2.22
C THR A 377 -0.67 -12.98 1.12
N ASP A 378 -1.14 -14.19 1.43
CA ASP A 378 -1.25 -15.32 0.51
C ASP A 378 -2.40 -15.18 -0.48
N SER A 379 -3.29 -14.20 -0.28
CA SER A 379 -4.50 -13.98 -1.07
C SER A 379 -4.57 -12.59 -1.69
N ILE A 380 -3.51 -11.78 -1.54
CA ILE A 380 -3.39 -10.44 -2.11
C ILE A 380 -2.28 -10.47 -3.14
N THR A 381 -2.58 -10.06 -4.37
CA THR A 381 -1.59 -10.00 -5.45
C THR A 381 -0.90 -8.65 -5.53
N ILE A 382 0.25 -8.61 -6.20
CA ILE A 382 0.98 -7.37 -6.48
C ILE A 382 0.08 -6.38 -7.25
N SER A 383 -0.62 -6.86 -8.28
CA SER A 383 -1.56 -6.03 -9.07
C SER A 383 -2.70 -5.48 -8.19
N GLN A 384 -3.27 -6.31 -7.32
CA GLN A 384 -4.36 -5.86 -6.45
C GLN A 384 -3.92 -4.76 -5.49
N ARG A 385 -2.76 -4.93 -4.84
CA ARG A 385 -2.16 -3.87 -4.02
C ARG A 385 -1.91 -2.61 -4.85
N HIS A 386 -1.38 -2.77 -6.06
CA HIS A 386 -1.06 -1.64 -6.93
C HIS A 386 -2.32 -0.85 -7.32
N ALA A 387 -3.43 -1.51 -7.64
CA ALA A 387 -4.70 -0.86 -7.93
C ALA A 387 -5.19 0.00 -6.75
N VAL A 388 -5.09 -0.52 -5.52
CA VAL A 388 -5.45 0.22 -4.29
C VAL A 388 -4.52 1.43 -4.08
N TYR A 389 -3.21 1.26 -4.32
CA TYR A 389 -2.24 2.36 -4.24
C TYR A 389 -2.52 3.46 -5.27
N ILE A 390 -2.73 3.11 -6.55
CA ILE A 390 -3.01 4.07 -7.62
C ILE A 390 -4.30 4.84 -7.35
N ALA A 391 -5.36 4.17 -6.90
CA ALA A 391 -6.57 4.87 -6.47
C ALA A 391 -6.29 5.84 -5.33
N THR A 392 -5.48 5.44 -4.34
CA THR A 392 -5.12 6.29 -3.21
C THR A 392 -4.35 7.53 -3.62
N GLU A 393 -3.31 7.37 -4.44
CA GLU A 393 -2.52 8.46 -4.99
C GLU A 393 -3.39 9.44 -5.78
N ARG A 394 -4.23 8.93 -6.69
CA ARG A 394 -5.11 9.76 -7.52
C ARG A 394 -6.18 10.49 -6.72
N LEU A 395 -6.84 9.82 -5.77
CA LEU A 395 -7.82 10.47 -4.90
C LEU A 395 -7.18 11.58 -4.08
N LEU A 396 -6.01 11.34 -3.47
CA LEU A 396 -5.27 12.36 -2.72
C LEU A 396 -4.89 13.55 -3.60
N GLN A 397 -4.41 13.31 -4.82
CA GLN A 397 -4.06 14.36 -5.78
C GLN A 397 -5.27 15.24 -6.11
N VAL A 398 -6.41 14.62 -6.48
CA VAL A 398 -7.64 15.34 -6.82
C VAL A 398 -8.20 16.08 -5.62
N LEU A 399 -8.12 15.50 -4.41
CA LEU A 399 -8.58 16.15 -3.18
C LEU A 399 -7.74 17.38 -2.85
N ALA A 400 -6.41 17.27 -2.93
CA ALA A 400 -5.49 18.39 -2.71
C ALA A 400 -5.77 19.54 -3.68
N GLU A 401 -5.97 19.23 -4.96
CA GLU A 401 -6.30 20.24 -5.97
C GLU A 401 -7.64 20.94 -5.67
N LYS A 402 -8.69 20.17 -5.37
CA LYS A 402 -10.02 20.74 -5.09
C LYS A 402 -10.05 21.59 -3.82
N ILE A 403 -9.29 21.21 -2.79
CA ILE A 403 -9.10 22.01 -1.58
C ILE A 403 -8.39 23.31 -1.92
N GLY A 404 -7.28 23.24 -2.66
CA GLY A 404 -6.52 24.43 -3.08
C GLY A 404 -7.33 25.41 -3.94
N ARG A 405 -8.26 24.91 -4.74
CA ARG A 405 -9.20 25.73 -5.54
C ARG A 405 -10.43 26.21 -4.76
N GLY A 406 -10.69 25.69 -3.56
CA GLY A 406 -11.88 26.01 -2.77
C GLY A 406 -13.20 25.58 -3.43
N THR A 407 -13.22 24.47 -4.18
CA THR A 407 -14.39 24.04 -4.99
C THR A 407 -15.61 23.67 -4.14
N ASP A 408 -15.41 22.99 -3.02
CA ASP A 408 -16.46 22.67 -2.04
C ASP A 408 -15.85 22.65 -0.63
N PRO A 409 -15.70 23.82 0.00
CA PRO A 409 -15.01 23.93 1.29
C PRO A 409 -15.78 23.29 2.45
N MET A 410 -17.06 22.95 2.27
CA MET A 410 -17.89 22.35 3.32
C MET A 410 -17.77 20.83 3.38
N ASN A 411 -17.56 20.18 2.23
CA ASN A 411 -17.44 18.72 2.17
C ASN A 411 -16.01 18.26 1.90
N LEU A 412 -15.25 18.98 1.08
CA LEU A 412 -13.87 18.68 0.75
C LEU A 412 -12.95 19.51 1.63
N THR A 413 -12.68 19.00 2.83
CA THR A 413 -11.99 19.74 3.88
C THR A 413 -10.52 19.30 4.03
N PRO A 414 -9.64 20.18 4.54
CA PRO A 414 -8.29 19.78 4.96
C PRO A 414 -8.29 18.63 5.97
N GLN A 415 -9.33 18.54 6.81
CA GLN A 415 -9.51 17.42 7.73
C GLN A 415 -9.73 16.09 7.01
N LEU A 416 -10.53 16.07 5.93
CA LEU A 416 -10.70 14.88 5.09
C LEU A 416 -9.38 14.47 4.44
N GLN A 417 -8.61 15.44 3.94
CA GLN A 417 -7.28 15.20 3.39
C GLN A 417 -6.35 14.60 4.44
N ALA A 418 -6.26 15.19 5.64
CA ALA A 418 -5.43 14.69 6.73
C ALA A 418 -5.81 13.25 7.12
N ARG A 419 -7.11 12.93 7.20
CA ARG A 419 -7.59 11.57 7.47
C ARG A 419 -7.14 10.56 6.41
N LEU A 420 -7.30 10.90 5.13
CA LEU A 420 -6.87 10.03 4.03
C LEU A 420 -5.34 9.89 3.99
N THR A 421 -4.60 10.98 4.18
CA THR A 421 -3.13 10.98 4.28
C THR A 421 -2.67 10.07 5.42
N ASN A 422 -3.20 10.25 6.62
CA ASN A 422 -2.83 9.44 7.79
C ASN A 422 -3.15 7.96 7.56
N THR A 423 -4.31 7.66 6.97
CA THR A 423 -4.70 6.29 6.62
C THR A 423 -3.75 5.67 5.59
N ALA A 424 -3.35 6.43 4.56
CA ALA A 424 -2.45 5.96 3.53
C ALA A 424 -1.02 5.76 4.04
N MET A 425 -0.50 6.68 4.85
CA MET A 425 0.84 6.59 5.44
C MET A 425 0.94 5.45 6.49
N ALA A 426 -0.14 5.22 7.25
CA ALA A 426 -0.25 4.10 8.18
C ALA A 426 -0.57 2.75 7.50
N CYS A 427 -0.90 2.73 6.20
CA CYS A 427 -1.30 1.52 5.50
C CYS A 427 -0.16 0.47 5.52
N PRO A 428 -0.37 -0.72 6.12
CA PRO A 428 0.66 -1.75 6.18
C PRO A 428 0.89 -2.41 4.81
N GLY A 429 -0.09 -2.32 3.90
CA GLY A 429 -0.01 -2.83 2.54
C GLY A 429 0.98 -2.09 1.64
N PHE A 430 1.22 -0.79 1.90
CA PHE A 430 2.04 0.05 1.03
C PHE A 430 3.53 -0.10 1.33
N THR A 431 4.32 -0.24 0.26
CA THR A 431 5.78 -0.31 0.37
C THR A 431 6.37 1.02 0.84
N PRO A 432 7.60 1.03 1.37
CA PRO A 432 8.29 2.27 1.72
C PRO A 432 8.33 3.29 0.56
N LEU A 433 8.56 2.82 -0.66
CA LEU A 433 8.56 3.66 -1.86
C LEU A 433 7.17 4.22 -2.19
N MET A 434 6.11 3.41 -2.08
CA MET A 434 4.73 3.89 -2.26
C MET A 434 4.40 5.00 -1.26
N LYS A 435 4.77 4.82 0.00
CA LYS A 435 4.57 5.84 1.04
C LYS A 435 5.44 7.09 0.81
N ASP A 436 6.66 6.94 0.28
CA ASP A 436 7.54 8.07 -0.06
C ASP A 436 6.92 8.93 -1.18
N ASN A 437 6.40 8.29 -2.22
CA ASN A 437 5.71 9.00 -3.31
C ASN A 437 4.52 9.82 -2.79
N LEU A 438 3.71 9.24 -1.90
CA LEU A 438 2.60 9.94 -1.26
C LEU A 438 3.08 11.09 -0.37
N ALA A 439 4.10 10.84 0.46
CA ALA A 439 4.69 11.85 1.32
C ALA A 439 5.24 13.05 0.54
N TRP A 440 5.93 12.78 -0.57
CA TRP A 440 6.43 13.81 -1.48
C TRP A 440 5.30 14.62 -2.12
N MET A 441 4.29 13.93 -2.67
CA MET A 441 3.14 14.58 -3.31
C MET A 441 2.37 15.49 -2.33
N LEU A 442 2.29 15.09 -1.06
CA LEU A 442 1.52 15.78 -0.03
C LEU A 442 2.34 16.75 0.82
N ASN A 443 3.65 16.87 0.56
CA ASN A 443 4.60 17.64 1.37
C ASN A 443 4.57 17.23 2.86
N VAL A 444 4.47 15.94 3.15
CA VAL A 444 4.53 15.41 4.54
C VAL A 444 5.94 15.64 5.09
N SER A 445 6.04 16.22 6.28
CA SER A 445 7.34 16.56 6.89
C SER A 445 8.16 15.31 7.17
N GLU A 446 9.50 15.42 7.18
CA GLU A 446 10.36 14.27 7.49
C GLU A 446 10.04 13.67 8.87
N MET A 447 9.74 14.51 9.86
CA MET A 447 9.36 14.07 11.21
C MET A 447 8.09 13.21 11.20
N GLU A 448 7.06 13.60 10.45
CA GLU A 448 5.84 12.80 10.30
C GLU A 448 6.11 11.52 9.51
N GLN A 449 6.96 11.57 8.48
CA GLN A 449 7.38 10.34 7.78
C GLN A 449 8.08 9.36 8.74
N ARG A 450 8.92 9.85 9.66
CA ARG A 450 9.53 9.01 10.71
C ARG A 450 8.51 8.42 11.66
N PHE A 451 7.48 9.18 12.03
CA PHE A 451 6.37 8.68 12.84
C PHE A 451 5.68 7.49 12.17
N TYR A 452 5.56 7.47 10.84
CA TYR A 452 5.04 6.34 10.07
C TYR A 452 6.07 5.23 9.77
N GLY A 453 7.26 5.29 10.37
CA GLY A 453 8.29 4.26 10.24
C GLY A 453 9.05 4.28 8.92
N GLN A 454 9.09 5.41 8.21
CA GLN A 454 9.84 5.51 6.95
C GLN A 454 11.37 5.44 7.17
N PRO A 455 12.10 4.68 6.33
CA PRO A 455 13.56 4.65 6.34
C PRO A 455 14.15 5.97 5.81
N LEU A 456 15.46 6.17 6.00
CA LEU A 456 16.17 7.41 5.58
C LEU A 456 16.02 7.70 4.08
N PHE A 457 16.20 6.68 3.25
CA PHE A 457 16.14 6.82 1.79
C PHE A 457 14.94 6.07 1.21
N ALA A 458 13.73 6.31 1.72
CA ALA A 458 12.52 5.59 1.30
C ALA A 458 12.28 5.61 -0.23
N HIS A 459 12.57 6.73 -0.91
CA HIS A 459 12.57 6.86 -2.37
C HIS A 459 13.51 5.87 -3.11
N ALA A 460 14.52 5.34 -2.43
CA ALA A 460 15.52 4.41 -2.96
C ALA A 460 15.22 2.94 -2.66
N TRP A 461 14.08 2.64 -2.00
CA TRP A 461 13.57 1.28 -1.79
C TRP A 461 12.87 0.73 -3.04
N ARG A 462 13.57 0.83 -4.18
CA ARG A 462 13.11 0.32 -5.47
C ARG A 462 13.35 -1.18 -5.57
N HIS A 463 12.36 -1.88 -6.11
CA HIS A 463 12.35 -3.35 -6.23
C HIS A 463 12.26 -4.10 -4.89
N GLN A 464 11.84 -3.41 -3.82
CA GLN A 464 11.36 -4.05 -2.59
C GLN A 464 9.83 -3.97 -2.59
N TYR A 465 9.22 -5.11 -2.85
CA TYR A 465 7.79 -5.30 -2.93
C TYR A 465 7.21 -5.88 -1.66
N SER A 466 8.00 -6.47 -0.76
CA SER A 466 7.48 -6.99 0.52
C SER A 466 8.31 -6.57 1.74
N LEU A 467 9.62 -6.34 1.58
CA LEU A 467 10.48 -5.84 2.65
C LEU A 467 10.05 -4.44 3.12
N ALA A 468 9.91 -4.30 4.44
CA ALA A 468 9.69 -3.03 5.11
C ALA A 468 10.54 -2.95 6.40
N PRO A 469 10.87 -1.74 6.88
CA PRO A 469 11.51 -1.56 8.17
C PRO A 469 10.68 -2.13 9.32
N LYS A 470 11.33 -2.86 10.23
CA LYS A 470 10.74 -3.30 11.48
C LYS A 470 10.50 -2.08 12.39
N PRO A 471 9.28 -1.89 12.93
CA PRO A 471 8.99 -0.79 13.84
C PRO A 471 9.96 -0.77 15.04
N GLY A 472 10.46 0.42 15.37
CA GLY A 472 11.39 0.63 16.48
C GLY A 472 12.85 0.29 16.18
N MET A 473 13.19 -0.25 15.00
CA MET A 473 14.59 -0.43 14.62
C MET A 473 15.27 0.91 14.34
N PRO A 474 16.47 1.14 14.89
CA PRO A 474 17.26 2.32 14.56
C PRO A 474 17.57 2.38 13.06
N LEU A 475 17.49 3.60 12.50
CA LEU A 475 17.67 3.83 11.08
C LEU A 475 19.07 3.45 10.59
N ASP A 476 20.08 3.65 11.41
CA ASP A 476 21.46 3.29 11.08
C ASP A 476 21.70 1.77 11.05
N VAL A 477 20.94 0.98 11.82
CA VAL A 477 20.92 -0.48 11.71
C VAL A 477 20.35 -0.89 10.36
N ILE A 478 19.20 -0.32 9.96
CA ILE A 478 18.58 -0.58 8.64
C ILE A 478 19.58 -0.27 7.52
N GLU A 479 20.20 0.92 7.55
CA GLU A 479 21.19 1.35 6.55
C GLU A 479 22.45 0.48 6.54
N TRP A 480 22.87 -0.07 7.69
CA TRP A 480 23.98 -1.01 7.76
C TRP A 480 23.66 -2.31 7.02
N TYR A 481 22.48 -2.91 7.21
CA TYR A 481 22.08 -4.12 6.48
C TYR A 481 21.95 -3.86 4.98
N ILE A 482 21.36 -2.72 4.57
CA ILE A 482 21.28 -2.33 3.16
C ILE A 482 22.68 -2.18 2.56
N SER A 483 23.61 -1.58 3.31
CA SER A 483 25.00 -1.41 2.86
C SER A 483 25.71 -2.76 2.72
N ALA A 484 25.55 -3.68 3.67
CA ALA A 484 26.11 -5.04 3.59
C ALA A 484 25.56 -5.81 2.36
N ILE A 485 24.26 -5.73 2.11
CA ILE A 485 23.60 -6.31 0.94
C ILE A 485 24.14 -5.68 -0.36
N ARG A 486 24.21 -4.35 -0.41
CA ARG A 486 24.73 -3.61 -1.57
C ARG A 486 26.17 -3.99 -1.87
N GLU A 487 27.04 -4.02 -0.87
CA GLU A 487 28.46 -4.32 -1.04
C GLU A 487 28.69 -5.75 -1.51
N GLN A 488 27.99 -6.72 -0.91
CA GLN A 488 28.12 -8.11 -1.32
C GLN A 488 27.59 -8.34 -2.73
N THR A 489 26.44 -7.76 -3.09
CA THR A 489 25.90 -7.90 -4.46
C THR A 489 26.77 -7.23 -5.52
N HIS A 490 27.48 -6.16 -5.18
CA HIS A 490 28.51 -5.58 -6.06
C HIS A 490 29.72 -6.50 -6.22
N ARG A 491 30.20 -7.12 -5.13
CA ARG A 491 31.27 -8.12 -5.20
C ARG A 491 30.87 -9.30 -6.08
N ASP A 492 29.64 -9.79 -5.93
CA ASP A 492 29.10 -10.89 -6.72
C ASP A 492 29.04 -10.51 -8.21
N LEU A 493 28.59 -9.29 -8.56
CA LEU A 493 28.63 -8.77 -9.93
C LEU A 493 30.05 -8.83 -10.52
N LEU A 494 31.06 -8.37 -9.77
CA LEU A 494 32.43 -8.30 -10.29
C LEU A 494 33.03 -9.68 -10.58
N SER A 495 32.53 -10.72 -9.90
CA SER A 495 32.95 -12.11 -10.12
C SER A 495 32.34 -12.75 -11.37
N ARG A 496 31.34 -12.12 -11.99
CA ARG A 496 30.64 -12.65 -13.17
C ARG A 496 31.46 -12.49 -14.47
N PRO A 497 31.28 -13.39 -15.47
CA PRO A 497 31.87 -13.25 -16.78
C PRO A 497 31.52 -11.91 -17.45
N HIS A 498 32.45 -11.36 -18.24
CA HIS A 498 32.33 -10.02 -18.85
C HIS A 498 30.97 -9.75 -19.49
N ALA A 499 30.49 -10.65 -20.37
CA ALA A 499 29.22 -10.46 -21.08
C ALA A 499 28.03 -10.28 -20.12
N SER A 500 27.87 -11.20 -19.16
CA SER A 500 26.79 -11.14 -18.16
C SER A 500 26.92 -9.94 -17.22
N ARG A 501 28.16 -9.52 -16.90
CA ARG A 501 28.43 -8.34 -16.09
C ARG A 501 28.02 -7.06 -16.81
N THR A 502 28.38 -6.91 -18.08
CA THR A 502 28.01 -5.74 -18.90
C THR A 502 26.50 -5.62 -19.05
N GLU A 503 25.80 -6.73 -19.31
CA GLU A 503 24.34 -6.73 -19.39
C GLU A 503 23.70 -6.26 -18.07
N LEU A 504 24.19 -6.80 -16.94
CA LEU A 504 23.64 -6.48 -15.64
C LEU A 504 23.95 -5.04 -15.21
N GLN A 505 25.13 -4.52 -15.55
CA GLN A 505 25.50 -3.13 -15.33
C GLN A 505 24.61 -2.17 -16.13
N GLU A 506 24.33 -2.49 -17.39
CA GLU A 506 23.45 -1.64 -18.22
C GLU A 506 22.03 -1.59 -17.65
N LYS A 507 21.49 -2.72 -17.20
CA LYS A 507 20.22 -2.75 -16.46
C LYS A 507 20.30 -1.95 -15.14
N GLY A 508 21.41 -2.04 -14.42
CA GLY A 508 21.66 -1.28 -13.19
C GLY A 508 21.62 0.24 -13.40
N ARG A 509 22.04 0.74 -14.56
CA ARG A 509 21.97 2.19 -14.89
C ARG A 509 20.55 2.73 -15.01
N GLN A 510 19.56 1.86 -15.17
CA GLN A 510 18.16 2.22 -15.31
C GLN A 510 17.43 2.26 -13.96
N THR A 511 18.12 1.98 -12.85
CA THR A 511 17.51 1.92 -11.53
C THR A 511 18.38 2.53 -10.43
N ASP A 512 17.83 2.56 -9.21
CA ASP A 512 18.54 3.04 -8.04
C ASP A 512 19.43 1.93 -7.47
N MET A 513 20.71 2.24 -7.23
CA MET A 513 21.72 1.28 -6.77
C MET A 513 21.90 1.29 -5.25
N HIS A 514 21.00 1.92 -4.49
CA HIS A 514 21.03 1.97 -3.03
C HIS A 514 21.06 0.57 -2.39
N TRP A 515 20.29 -0.38 -2.94
CA TRP A 515 20.31 -1.81 -2.57
C TRP A 515 21.30 -2.65 -3.40
N GLY A 516 22.11 -2.02 -4.24
CA GLY A 516 23.01 -2.71 -5.15
C GLY A 516 22.27 -3.54 -6.20
N TYR A 517 22.76 -4.76 -6.43
CA TYR A 517 22.16 -5.70 -7.39
C TYR A 517 21.20 -6.69 -6.71
N PHE A 518 20.64 -6.34 -5.55
CA PHE A 518 19.63 -7.14 -4.85
C PHE A 518 18.47 -7.56 -5.77
N TRP A 519 17.95 -6.62 -6.55
CA TRP A 519 16.86 -6.85 -7.52
C TRP A 519 17.20 -7.97 -8.52
N ALA A 520 18.47 -8.10 -8.90
CA ALA A 520 18.94 -9.11 -9.83
C ALA A 520 19.07 -10.50 -9.18
N GLU A 521 19.37 -10.54 -7.88
CA GLU A 521 19.44 -11.77 -7.09
C GLU A 521 18.04 -12.33 -6.80
N VAL A 522 17.05 -11.44 -6.59
CA VAL A 522 15.63 -11.80 -6.46
C VAL A 522 15.09 -12.29 -7.80
N GLY A 523 15.41 -11.58 -8.89
CA GLY A 523 15.13 -12.03 -10.25
C GLY A 523 13.64 -12.01 -10.62
N HIS A 524 12.87 -11.05 -10.11
CA HIS A 524 11.49 -10.86 -10.55
C HIS A 524 11.45 -10.62 -12.07
N GLY A 525 10.72 -11.49 -12.80
CA GLY A 525 10.36 -11.22 -14.18
C GLY A 525 9.10 -10.37 -14.23
N PHE A 526 9.08 -9.28 -14.99
CA PHE A 526 7.92 -8.39 -15.10
C PHE A 526 6.88 -8.90 -16.11
N GLY A 527 5.60 -8.63 -15.84
CA GLY A 527 4.46 -9.02 -16.68
C GLY A 527 3.36 -9.75 -15.90
N PRO A 528 2.44 -10.44 -16.59
CA PRO A 528 1.24 -11.03 -15.97
C PRO A 528 1.52 -11.97 -14.77
N HIS A 529 2.64 -12.70 -14.82
CA HIS A 529 3.04 -13.58 -13.73
C HIS A 529 3.43 -12.82 -12.47
N PHE A 530 4.12 -11.68 -12.61
CA PHE A 530 4.46 -10.80 -11.49
C PHE A 530 3.21 -10.15 -10.90
N ASP A 531 2.31 -9.71 -11.77
CA ASP A 531 1.06 -9.07 -11.39
C ASP A 531 0.17 -10.01 -10.54
N GLN A 532 0.22 -11.31 -10.84
CA GLN A 532 -0.49 -12.37 -10.12
C GLN A 532 0.28 -12.94 -8.92
N MET A 533 1.56 -12.60 -8.75
CA MET A 533 2.34 -13.02 -7.60
C MET A 533 1.70 -12.48 -6.32
N THR A 534 1.57 -13.32 -5.29
CA THR A 534 1.03 -12.90 -4.00
C THR A 534 2.07 -12.12 -3.21
N LEU A 535 1.63 -11.30 -2.24
CA LEU A 535 2.55 -10.58 -1.35
C LEU A 535 3.45 -11.55 -0.57
N ALA A 536 2.91 -12.70 -0.16
CA ALA A 536 3.66 -13.76 0.51
C ALA A 536 4.73 -14.40 -0.40
N GLN A 537 4.41 -14.64 -1.68
CA GLN A 537 5.38 -15.16 -2.65
C GLN A 537 6.51 -14.16 -2.90
N ALA A 538 6.18 -12.88 -3.05
CA ALA A 538 7.19 -11.82 -3.16
C ALA A 538 8.06 -11.72 -1.90
N ALA A 539 7.45 -11.83 -0.71
CA ALA A 539 8.16 -11.84 0.56
C ALA A 539 9.13 -13.02 0.63
N GLN A 540 8.68 -14.23 0.31
CA GLN A 540 9.53 -15.42 0.30
C GLN A 540 10.73 -15.23 -0.62
N ALA A 541 10.53 -14.72 -1.84
CA ALA A 541 11.61 -14.47 -2.79
C ALA A 541 12.63 -13.44 -2.26
N GLU A 542 12.14 -12.33 -1.69
CA GLU A 542 12.97 -11.25 -1.16
C GLU A 542 13.76 -11.67 0.09
N PHE A 543 13.11 -12.27 1.10
CA PHE A 543 13.78 -12.74 2.31
C PHE A 543 14.79 -13.85 2.00
N SER A 544 14.46 -14.78 1.09
CA SER A 544 15.41 -15.82 0.65
C SER A 544 16.62 -15.21 -0.07
N ALA A 545 16.43 -14.11 -0.82
CA ALA A 545 17.55 -13.39 -1.44
C ALA A 545 18.41 -12.68 -0.39
N VAL A 546 17.80 -12.03 0.61
CA VAL A 546 18.52 -11.40 1.73
C VAL A 546 19.38 -12.42 2.46
N GLU A 547 18.82 -13.58 2.83
CA GLU A 547 19.54 -14.66 3.52
C GLU A 547 20.71 -15.19 2.68
N ARG A 548 20.48 -15.46 1.39
CA ARG A 548 21.55 -15.89 0.47
C ARG A 548 22.67 -14.86 0.37
N ILE A 549 22.35 -13.57 0.30
CA ILE A 549 23.37 -12.51 0.18
C ILE A 549 24.14 -12.40 1.50
N LEU A 550 23.45 -12.33 2.64
CA LEU A 550 24.09 -12.16 3.94
C LEU A 550 24.95 -13.36 4.31
N SER A 551 24.56 -14.58 3.92
CA SER A 551 25.39 -15.78 4.15
C SER A 551 26.73 -15.78 3.40
N ARG A 552 26.87 -14.97 2.34
CA ARG A 552 28.13 -14.69 1.64
C ARG A 552 28.86 -13.46 2.17
N ALA A 553 28.12 -12.50 2.71
CA ALA A 553 28.65 -11.23 3.21
C ALA A 553 29.28 -11.36 4.60
N LEU A 554 28.71 -12.22 5.45
CA LEU A 554 29.02 -12.32 6.87
C LEU A 554 29.76 -13.62 7.22
N PRO A 555 30.62 -13.60 8.26
CA PRO A 555 31.28 -14.82 8.74
C PRO A 555 30.26 -15.85 9.25
N GLN A 556 30.53 -17.11 8.93
CA GLN A 556 29.83 -18.28 9.48
C GLN A 556 30.63 -18.82 10.68
N ALA A 557 29.95 -19.45 11.63
CA ALA A 557 30.55 -20.01 12.84
C ALA A 557 31.42 -21.24 12.56
#